data_AF-A0A8J7Q5N8-F1
#
_entry.id   AF-A0A8J7Q5N8-F1
#
_cell.length_a   1.000
_cell.length_b   1.000
_cell.length_c   1.000
_cell.angle_alpha   90.00
_cell.angle_beta   90.00
_cell.angle_gamma   90.00
#
_symmetry.space_group_name_H-M   'P 1'
#
loop_
_entity.id
_entity.type
_entity.pdbx_description
1 polymer ?
#
loop_
_entity_poly.entity_id
_entity_poly.type
_entity_poly.pdbx_seq_one_letter_code
_entity_poly.pdbx_strand_id
1 'polypeptide(L)'
;MGLMLLASCVAQPAMPVRVEYDLTPRTEGIKVRLHNHGHRSLWVTVEFINHERGLSRTVKLFLPAGAGHEVGWYDGWKFEPGECVRIKHGDFQDKHVCLE
;
A
#
# COMPACT_ATOMS: atom_id res chain seq x y z
N MET A 1 -27.15 3.17 41.28
CA MET A 1 -25.79 3.54 40.85
C MET A 1 -25.51 2.77 39.56
N GLY A 2 -25.62 3.44 38.41
CA GLY A 2 -25.41 2.81 37.10
C GLY A 2 -24.02 3.14 36.57
N LEU A 3 -23.16 2.12 36.44
CA LEU A 3 -21.85 2.23 35.83
C LEU A 3 -22.03 2.18 34.30
N MET A 4 -21.91 3.32 33.62
CA MET A 4 -21.84 3.38 32.16
C MET A 4 -20.42 3.03 31.72
N LEU A 5 -20.26 1.88 31.06
CA LEU A 5 -19.04 1.50 30.36
C LEU A 5 -19.00 2.25 29.02
N LEU A 6 -18.17 3.30 28.94
CA LEU A 6 -17.82 3.93 27.67
C LEU A 6 -16.90 2.96 26.91
N ALA A 7 -17.44 2.26 25.92
CA ALA A 7 -16.64 1.51 24.96
C ALA A 7 -15.88 2.51 24.09
N SER A 8 -14.62 2.78 24.43
CA SER A 8 -13.71 3.56 23.61
C SER A 8 -13.39 2.78 22.34
N CYS A 9 -14.09 3.07 21.25
CA CYS A 9 -13.71 2.60 19.91
C CYS A 9 -12.41 3.32 19.53
N VAL A 10 -11.26 2.66 19.74
CA VAL A 10 -9.98 3.18 19.25
C VAL A 10 -9.97 3.02 17.74
N ALA A 11 -10.30 4.09 17.01
CA ALA A 11 -10.18 4.11 15.56
C ALA A 11 -8.71 3.88 15.19
N GLN A 12 -8.46 2.91 14.30
CA GLN A 12 -7.12 2.67 13.80
C GLN A 12 -6.60 3.93 13.08
N PRO A 13 -5.32 4.30 13.25
CA PRO A 13 -4.72 5.41 12.53
C PRO A 13 -4.65 5.16 11.02
N ALA A 14 -4.56 6.23 10.24
CA ALA A 14 -4.38 6.14 8.79
C ALA A 14 -3.02 5.53 8.43
N MET A 15 -2.96 4.75 7.34
CA MET A 15 -1.72 4.17 6.81
C MET A 15 -0.71 5.28 6.44
N PRO A 16 0.50 5.29 7.04
CA PRO A 16 1.51 6.33 6.78
C PRO A 16 2.30 6.09 5.49
N VAL A 17 2.02 5.03 4.75
CA VAL A 17 2.69 4.71 3.49
C VAL A 17 2.04 5.49 2.34
N ARG A 18 2.81 6.25 1.59
CA ARG A 18 2.40 6.88 0.32
C ARG A 18 2.76 5.99 -0.86
N VAL A 19 1.92 6.05 -1.89
CA VAL A 19 2.10 5.33 -3.15
C VAL A 19 2.35 6.37 -4.22
N GLU A 20 3.45 6.24 -4.92
CA GLU A 20 3.83 7.10 -6.04
C GLU A 20 3.97 6.23 -7.29
N TYR A 21 3.45 6.72 -8.42
CA TYR A 21 3.55 6.05 -9.71
C TYR A 21 4.56 6.81 -10.57
N ASP A 22 5.57 6.11 -11.07
CA ASP A 22 6.49 6.67 -12.06
C ASP A 22 6.10 6.14 -13.44
N LEU A 23 5.55 7.05 -14.25
CA LEU A 23 5.07 6.83 -15.63
C LEU A 23 6.18 7.10 -16.65
N THR A 24 7.44 6.78 -16.36
CA THR A 24 8.55 7.13 -17.26
C THR A 24 8.39 6.41 -18.61
N PRO A 25 8.32 7.13 -19.75
CA PRO A 25 8.09 6.54 -21.08
C PRO A 25 9.20 5.60 -21.58
N ARG A 26 10.34 5.56 -20.89
CA ARG A 26 11.51 4.74 -21.26
C ARG A 26 11.48 3.33 -20.70
N THR A 27 10.66 3.06 -19.69
CA THR A 27 10.47 1.70 -19.16
C THR A 27 9.14 1.19 -19.66
N GLU A 28 9.11 -0.05 -20.15
CA GLU A 28 7.91 -0.66 -20.74
C GLU A 28 6.83 -0.98 -19.67
N GLY A 29 6.68 -0.19 -18.62
CA GLY A 29 5.77 -0.43 -17.49
C GLY A 29 5.83 0.67 -16.43
N ILE A 30 4.77 0.74 -15.62
CA ILE A 30 4.62 1.71 -14.54
C ILE A 30 5.28 1.17 -13.29
N LYS A 31 6.12 1.99 -12.64
CA LYS A 31 6.76 1.61 -11.36
C LYS A 31 5.95 2.15 -10.20
N VAL A 32 5.76 1.32 -9.18
CA VAL A 32 5.12 1.72 -7.93
C VAL A 32 6.19 1.95 -6.88
N ARG A 33 6.29 3.15 -6.34
CA ARG A 33 7.16 3.46 -5.20
C ARG A 33 6.31 3.64 -3.95
N LEU A 34 6.69 2.93 -2.89
CA LEU A 34 6.05 2.96 -1.58
C LEU A 34 6.94 3.71 -0.61
N HIS A 35 6.49 4.84 -0.07
CA HIS A 35 7.26 5.66 0.88
C HIS A 35 6.63 5.63 2.26
N ASN A 36 7.34 5.14 3.27
CA ASN A 36 6.87 5.17 4.65
C ASN A 36 7.15 6.54 5.29
N HIS A 37 6.11 7.38 5.46
CA HIS A 37 6.23 8.68 6.15
C HIS A 37 6.07 8.58 7.68
N GLY A 38 5.95 7.36 8.21
CA GLY A 38 5.88 7.12 9.64
C GLY A 38 7.25 7.17 10.32
N HIS A 39 7.24 7.28 11.64
CA HIS A 39 8.44 7.28 12.48
C HIS A 39 8.96 5.88 12.85
N ARG A 40 8.28 4.82 12.41
CA ARG A 40 8.65 3.42 12.66
C ARG A 40 8.69 2.61 11.38
N SER A 41 9.56 1.62 11.34
CA SER A 41 9.62 0.65 10.25
C SER A 41 8.39 -0.26 10.27
N LEU A 42 7.91 -0.65 9.09
CA LEU A 42 6.68 -1.41 8.93
C LEU A 42 6.90 -2.66 8.07
N TRP A 43 6.27 -3.76 8.45
CA TRP A 43 6.07 -4.90 7.57
C TRP A 43 4.65 -4.81 7.01
N VAL A 44 4.53 -4.38 5.77
CA VAL A 44 3.22 -4.21 5.12
C VAL A 44 2.94 -5.36 4.16
N THR A 45 1.66 -5.71 4.02
CA THR A 45 1.21 -6.57 2.95
C THR A 45 0.67 -5.68 1.83
N VAL A 46 1.26 -5.77 0.65
CA VAL A 46 0.88 -5.01 -0.54
C VAL A 46 0.26 -5.95 -1.53
N GLU A 47 -0.91 -5.59 -2.03
CA GLU A 47 -1.66 -6.35 -3.00
C GLU A 47 -1.87 -5.49 -4.25
N PHE A 48 -1.40 -6.02 -5.36
CA PHE A 48 -1.56 -5.46 -6.68
C PHE A 48 -2.77 -6.14 -7.32
N ILE A 49 -3.76 -5.37 -7.78
CA ILE A 49 -5.05 -5.87 -8.25
C ILE A 49 -5.28 -5.36 -9.67
N ASN A 50 -5.46 -6.27 -10.62
CA ASN A 50 -5.92 -5.98 -11.97
C ASN A 50 -7.38 -6.43 -12.10
N HIS A 51 -8.29 -5.46 -12.05
CA HIS A 51 -9.73 -5.74 -12.12
C HIS A 51 -10.18 -6.24 -13.49
N GLU A 52 -9.52 -5.81 -14.58
CA GLU A 52 -9.88 -6.21 -15.94
C GLU A 52 -9.57 -7.68 -16.21
N ARG A 53 -8.42 -8.15 -15.73
CA ARG A 53 -7.95 -9.54 -15.90
C ARG A 53 -8.35 -10.44 -14.75
N GLY A 54 -8.90 -9.89 -13.67
CA GLY A 54 -9.22 -10.62 -12.45
C GLY A 54 -7.99 -11.21 -11.77
N LEU A 55 -6.83 -10.56 -11.89
CA LEU A 55 -5.57 -11.03 -11.32
C LEU A 55 -5.22 -10.22 -10.08
N SER A 56 -4.64 -10.89 -9.08
CA SER A 56 -4.09 -10.22 -7.90
C SER A 56 -2.77 -10.84 -7.49
N ARG A 57 -1.82 -10.02 -7.07
CA ARG A 57 -0.53 -10.47 -6.50
C ARG A 57 -0.30 -9.82 -5.15
N THR A 58 0.06 -10.63 -4.17
CA THR A 58 0.36 -10.15 -2.81
C THR A 58 1.84 -10.29 -2.51
N VAL A 59 2.45 -9.26 -1.96
CA VAL A 59 3.85 -9.22 -1.54
C VAL A 59 3.93 -8.65 -0.13
N LYS A 60 4.77 -9.24 0.72
CA LYS A 60 5.11 -8.68 2.03
C LYS A 60 6.39 -7.88 1.90
N LEU A 61 6.37 -6.62 2.34
CA LEU A 61 7.49 -5.70 2.18
C LEU A 61 7.87 -5.10 3.53
N PHE A 62 9.17 -5.01 3.75
CA PHE A 62 9.74 -4.23 4.83
C PHE A 62 9.99 -2.80 4.35
N LEU A 63 9.35 -1.83 5.01
CA LEU A 63 9.49 -0.41 4.73
C LEU A 63 10.12 0.29 5.94
N PRO A 64 11.42 0.61 5.90
CA PRO A 64 12.05 1.38 6.97
C PRO A 64 11.38 2.73 7.18
N ALA A 65 11.44 3.28 8.39
CA ALA A 65 10.93 4.61 8.70
C ALA A 65 11.58 5.66 7.77
N GLY A 66 10.78 6.52 7.12
CA GLY A 66 11.26 7.57 6.23
C GLY A 66 11.84 7.10 4.90
N ALA A 67 11.82 5.80 4.58
CA ALA A 67 12.44 5.24 3.39
C ALA A 67 11.43 4.81 2.32
N GLY A 68 11.82 4.99 1.05
CA GLY A 68 11.09 4.53 -0.12
C GLY A 68 11.55 3.15 -0.57
N HIS A 69 10.61 2.33 -1.07
CA HIS A 69 10.89 1.05 -1.71
C HIS A 69 10.15 0.96 -3.05
N GLU A 70 10.83 0.51 -4.10
CA GLU A 70 10.25 0.34 -5.42
C GLU A 70 9.76 -1.09 -5.63
N VAL A 71 8.59 -1.23 -6.25
CA VAL A 71 7.97 -2.51 -6.56
C VAL A 71 7.42 -2.46 -7.99
N GLY A 72 7.53 -3.59 -8.72
CA GLY A 72 6.92 -3.75 -10.04
C GLY A 72 7.89 -4.34 -11.08
N TRP A 73 9.02 -3.68 -11.34
CA TRP A 73 9.85 -4.05 -12.50
C TRP A 73 10.65 -5.35 -12.32
N TYR A 74 11.37 -5.49 -11.22
CA TYR A 74 12.27 -6.64 -10.99
C TYR A 74 11.54 -7.96 -10.75
N ASP A 75 10.24 -7.90 -10.46
CA ASP A 75 9.39 -9.06 -10.17
C ASP A 75 8.62 -9.58 -11.40
N GLY A 76 8.90 -9.03 -12.59
CA GLY A 76 8.29 -9.45 -13.86
C GLY A 76 6.84 -9.02 -14.04
N TRP A 77 6.37 -8.00 -13.30
CA TRP A 77 4.99 -7.52 -13.36
C TRP A 77 4.94 -6.09 -13.91
N LYS A 78 4.35 -5.93 -15.08
CA LYS A 78 4.10 -4.63 -15.69
C LYS A 78 2.81 -4.06 -15.09
N PHE A 79 2.92 -2.98 -14.33
CA PHE A 79 1.74 -2.29 -13.81
C PHE A 79 1.02 -1.55 -14.96
N GLU A 80 -0.27 -1.78 -15.12
CA GLU A 80 -1.12 -1.22 -16.20
C GLU A 80 -2.06 -0.12 -15.65
N PRO A 81 -2.46 0.89 -16.45
CA PRO A 81 -3.52 1.84 -16.09
C PRO A 81 -4.79 1.11 -15.62
N GLY A 82 -5.44 1.59 -14.56
CA GLY A 82 -6.59 0.92 -13.94
C GLY A 82 -6.26 -0.18 -12.93
N GLU A 83 -4.99 -0.57 -12.78
CA GLU A 83 -4.58 -1.43 -11.66
C GLU A 83 -4.58 -0.68 -10.32
N CYS A 84 -4.92 -1.39 -9.25
CA CYS A 84 -4.99 -0.84 -7.91
C CYS A 84 -3.97 -1.47 -6.97
N VAL A 85 -3.48 -0.66 -6.04
CA VAL A 85 -2.57 -1.04 -4.97
C VAL A 85 -3.33 -0.97 -3.65
N ARG A 86 -3.43 -2.10 -2.94
CA ARG A 86 -3.95 -2.18 -1.59
C ARG A 86 -2.83 -2.49 -0.59
N ILE A 87 -2.70 -1.69 0.46
CA ILE A 87 -1.69 -1.82 1.51
C ILE A 87 -2.39 -2.11 2.82
N LYS A 88 -1.98 -3.19 3.49
CA LYS A 88 -2.53 -3.65 4.75
C LYS A 88 -1.47 -3.72 5.84
N HIS A 89 -1.87 -3.39 7.06
CA HIS A 89 -1.08 -3.54 8.28
C HIS A 89 -2.02 -3.68 9.49
N GLY A 90 -1.67 -4.49 10.48
CA GLY A 90 -2.57 -4.78 11.62
C GLY A 90 -2.91 -3.54 12.48
N ASP A 91 -1.99 -2.58 12.53
CA ASP A 91 -2.14 -1.37 13.36
C ASP A 91 -2.77 -0.17 12.64
N PHE A 92 -3.00 -0.23 11.32
CA PHE A 92 -3.46 0.91 10.53
C PHE A 92 -4.67 0.55 9.68
N GLN A 93 -5.44 1.55 9.30
CA GLN A 93 -6.47 1.39 8.29
C GLN A 93 -5.85 0.95 6.96
N ASP A 94 -6.52 0.07 6.24
CA ASP A 94 -6.12 -0.34 4.90
C ASP A 94 -6.08 0.88 3.97
N LYS A 95 -5.05 0.96 3.12
CA LYS A 95 -4.94 1.99 2.09
C LYS A 95 -5.16 1.39 0.72
N HIS A 96 -6.00 2.02 -0.08
CA HIS A 96 -6.32 1.59 -1.43
C HIS A 96 -6.10 2.77 -2.38
N VAL A 97 -5.29 2.58 -3.41
CA VAL A 97 -5.00 3.58 -4.44
C VAL A 97 -5.10 2.91 -5.80
N CYS A 98 -5.96 3.40 -6.68
CA CYS A 98 -6.01 2.97 -8.06
C CYS A 98 -5.25 3.97 -8.93
N LEU A 99 -4.60 3.46 -9.97
CA LEU A 99 -4.03 4.30 -11.00
C LEU A 99 -5.16 4.78 -11.92
N GLU A 100 -5.43 6.09 -11.91
CA GLU A 100 -6.38 6.75 -12.82
C GLU A 100 -5.80 6.91 -14.24
#